data_AF-A0A3N5B8P4-F1
#
_entry.id   AF-A0A3N5B8P4-F1
#
_cell.length_a   1.000
_cell.length_b   1.000
_cell.length_c   1.000
_cell.angle_alpha   90.00
_cell.angle_beta   90.00
_cell.angle_gamma   90.00
#
_symmetry.space_group_name_H-M   'P 1'
#
loop_
_entity.id
_entity.type
_entity.pdbx_description
1 polymer ?
#
loop_
_entity_poly.entity_id
_entity_poly.type
_entity_poly.pdbx_seq_one_letter_code
_entity_poly.pdbx_strand_id
1 'polypeptide(L)'
;MYGRSEEEWAKLTEAGLAFLIERARMNRPTSYTELNTTLVQRVGVSGFDFSRADERAAMGHLLWLVVEANRPESGLMISALVFYLNSNEAGPGFFGLAQELGLLPAKASRQQKEEFWVDQLRRLEERYSRFR
;
A
#
# COMPACT_ATOMS: atom_id res chain seq x y z
N MET A 1 14.28 13.31 1.54
CA MET A 1 12.90 13.32 1.01
C MET A 1 11.94 13.21 2.19
N TYR A 2 10.96 14.12 2.35
CA TYR A 2 10.08 14.20 3.55
C TYR A 2 10.80 14.06 4.91
N GLY A 3 11.96 14.72 5.06
CA GLY A 3 12.75 14.67 6.29
C GLY A 3 13.43 13.34 6.62
N ARG A 4 13.32 12.31 5.76
CA ARG A 4 13.96 10.99 5.92
C ARG A 4 15.09 10.78 4.91
N SER A 5 16.10 10.04 5.33
CA SER A 5 17.24 9.59 4.53
C SER A 5 16.85 8.48 3.56
N GLU A 6 17.68 8.25 2.54
CA GLU A 6 17.46 7.16 1.57
C GLU A 6 17.52 5.78 2.24
N GLU A 7 18.40 5.61 3.23
CA GLU A 7 18.52 4.36 3.99
C GLU A 7 17.23 4.07 4.80
N GLU A 8 16.64 5.09 5.42
CA GLU A 8 15.36 4.95 6.12
C GLU A 8 14.24 4.56 5.14
N TRP A 9 14.21 5.16 3.95
CA TRP A 9 13.25 4.81 2.91
C TRP A 9 13.41 3.39 2.40
N ALA A 10 14.65 2.91 2.22
CA ALA A 10 14.92 1.54 1.82
C ALA A 10 14.39 0.55 2.88
N LYS A 11 14.71 0.78 4.17
CA LYS A 11 14.24 -0.07 5.27
C LYS A 11 12.72 -0.05 5.41
N LEU A 12 12.08 1.12 5.28
CA LEU A 12 10.63 1.26 5.32
C LEU A 12 9.97 0.50 4.16
N THR A 13 10.53 0.61 2.96
CA THR A 13 10.03 -0.09 1.76
C THR A 13 10.11 -1.60 1.95
N GLU A 14 11.25 -2.12 2.38
CA GLU A 14 11.46 -3.54 2.62
C GLU A 14 10.50 -4.08 3.70
N ALA A 15 10.45 -3.41 4.86
CA ALA A 15 9.58 -3.81 5.96
C ALA A 15 8.09 -3.71 5.60
N GLY A 16 7.71 -2.67 4.85
CA GLY A 16 6.35 -2.46 4.37
C GLY A 16 5.92 -3.53 3.39
N LEU A 17 6.79 -3.87 2.43
CA LEU A 17 6.54 -4.95 1.49
C LEU A 17 6.38 -6.30 2.21
N ALA A 18 7.32 -6.65 3.10
CA ALA A 18 7.26 -7.88 3.88
C ALA A 18 5.95 -7.99 4.67
N PHE A 19 5.57 -6.91 5.38
CA PHE A 19 4.32 -6.85 6.11
C PHE A 19 3.09 -7.03 5.21
N LEU A 20 3.02 -6.34 4.07
CA LEU A 20 1.87 -6.47 3.18
C LEU A 20 1.77 -7.86 2.54
N ILE A 21 2.89 -8.53 2.26
CA ILE A 21 2.90 -9.94 1.81
C ILE A 21 2.34 -10.86 2.90
N GLU A 22 2.72 -10.67 4.16
CA GLU A 22 2.14 -11.42 5.29
C GLU A 22 0.63 -11.22 5.37
N ARG A 23 0.16 -9.97 5.23
CA ARG A 23 -1.28 -9.64 5.20
C ARG A 23 -2.00 -10.28 4.03
N ALA A 24 -1.39 -10.31 2.84
CA ALA A 24 -1.93 -10.99 1.67
C ALA A 24 -2.09 -12.50 1.93
N ARG A 25 -1.07 -13.15 2.51
CA ARG A 25 -1.09 -14.59 2.85
C ARG A 25 -2.19 -14.94 3.86
N MET A 26 -2.48 -14.05 4.78
CA MET A 26 -3.52 -14.24 5.80
C MET A 26 -4.94 -13.87 5.30
N ASN A 27 -5.07 -13.40 4.06
CA ASN A 27 -6.28 -12.76 3.53
C ASN A 27 -6.86 -11.71 4.51
N ARG A 28 -5.98 -10.87 5.04
CA ARG A 28 -6.34 -9.87 6.05
C ARG A 28 -5.80 -8.51 5.64
N PRO A 29 -6.62 -7.66 4.97
CA PRO A 29 -6.25 -6.27 4.71
C PRO A 29 -5.79 -5.53 5.98
N THR A 30 -5.06 -4.43 5.84
CA THR A 30 -4.55 -3.62 6.95
C THR A 30 -5.01 -2.16 6.84
N SER A 31 -5.04 -1.46 7.97
CA SER A 31 -5.24 0.00 7.94
C SER A 31 -3.92 0.76 7.80
N TYR A 32 -4.00 2.03 7.39
CA TYR A 32 -2.86 2.95 7.45
C TYR A 32 -2.23 3.06 8.85
N THR A 33 -3.05 3.04 9.89
CA THR A 33 -2.60 3.10 11.29
C THR A 33 -1.86 1.82 11.69
N GLU A 34 -2.40 0.65 11.35
CA GLU A 34 -1.76 -0.64 11.64
C GLU A 34 -0.43 -0.79 10.88
N LEU A 35 -0.40 -0.37 9.61
CA LEU A 35 0.83 -0.32 8.82
C LEU A 35 1.88 0.59 9.49
N ASN A 36 1.51 1.82 9.84
CA ASN A 36 2.40 2.78 10.48
C ASN A 36 3.00 2.24 11.78
N THR A 37 2.15 1.75 12.69
CA THR A 37 2.59 1.16 13.96
C THR A 37 3.54 -0.01 13.73
N THR A 38 3.24 -0.88 12.77
CA THR A 38 4.08 -2.03 12.45
C THR A 38 5.45 -1.61 11.90
N LEU A 39 5.50 -0.60 11.03
CA LEU A 39 6.76 -0.09 10.47
C LEU A 39 7.65 0.53 11.57
N VAL A 40 7.07 1.32 12.46
CA VAL A 40 7.80 1.88 13.62
C VAL A 40 8.41 0.77 14.47
N GLN A 41 7.65 -0.29 14.74
CA GLN A 41 8.11 -1.43 15.54
C GLN A 41 9.21 -2.25 14.84
N ARG A 42 9.09 -2.48 13.52
CA ARG A 42 10.04 -3.31 12.76
C ARG A 42 11.33 -2.57 12.43
N VAL A 43 11.24 -1.30 12.09
CA VAL A 43 12.36 -0.50 11.55
C VAL A 43 13.02 0.36 12.63
N GLY A 44 12.29 0.69 13.70
CA GLY A 44 12.81 1.53 14.80
C GLY A 44 12.92 3.02 14.45
N VAL A 45 12.20 3.48 13.42
CA VAL A 45 12.17 4.89 12.99
C VAL A 45 10.90 5.61 13.45
N SER A 46 10.91 6.94 13.38
CA SER A 46 9.72 7.74 13.67
C SER A 46 8.57 7.41 12.72
N GLY A 47 7.39 7.22 13.30
CA GLY A 47 6.17 6.96 12.55
C GLY A 47 5.70 8.17 11.75
N PHE A 48 4.70 7.93 10.91
CA PHE A 48 4.06 8.98 10.13
C PHE A 48 2.98 9.70 10.95
N ASP A 49 3.04 11.03 11.02
CA ASP A 49 2.02 11.85 11.69
C ASP A 49 0.88 12.18 10.72
N PHE A 50 -0.21 11.42 10.79
CA PHE A 50 -1.35 11.62 9.88
C PHE A 50 -2.13 12.92 10.10
N SER A 51 -1.86 13.70 11.15
CA SER A 51 -2.42 15.05 11.28
C SER A 51 -1.79 16.01 10.26
N ARG A 52 -0.54 15.78 9.85
CA ARG A 52 0.20 16.63 8.92
C ARG A 52 0.05 16.17 7.47
N ALA A 53 -0.14 17.13 6.57
CA ALA A 53 -0.36 16.84 5.15
C ALA A 53 0.87 16.26 4.46
N ASP A 54 2.06 16.73 4.82
CA ASP A 54 3.34 16.26 4.28
C ASP A 54 3.64 14.82 4.71
N GLU A 55 3.34 14.45 5.95
CA GLU A 55 3.50 13.08 6.45
C GLU A 55 2.47 12.11 5.83
N ARG A 56 1.24 12.58 5.54
CA ARG A 56 0.28 11.80 4.73
C ARG A 56 0.81 11.57 3.31
N ALA A 57 1.42 12.58 2.70
CA ALA A 57 2.07 12.44 1.40
C ALA A 57 3.28 11.50 1.45
N ALA A 58 4.06 11.54 2.53
CA ALA A 58 5.18 10.64 2.77
C ALA A 58 4.73 9.17 2.88
N MET A 59 3.61 8.89 3.56
CA MET A 59 3.01 7.54 3.57
C MET A 59 2.52 7.12 2.16
N GLY A 60 1.93 8.02 1.39
CA GLY A 60 1.57 7.76 0.00
C GLY A 60 2.79 7.40 -0.85
N HIS A 61 3.90 8.12 -0.67
CA HIS A 61 5.16 7.85 -1.33
C HIS A 61 5.76 6.50 -0.91
N LEU A 62 5.66 6.11 0.37
CA LEU A 62 6.07 4.79 0.82
C LEU A 62 5.33 3.69 0.07
N LEU A 63 3.99 3.80 -0.02
CA LEU A 63 3.17 2.81 -0.71
C LEU A 63 3.49 2.73 -2.20
N TRP A 64 3.86 3.86 -2.81
CA TRP A 64 4.40 3.89 -4.17
C TRP A 64 5.68 3.06 -4.30
N LEU A 65 6.68 3.29 -3.44
CA LEU A 65 7.93 2.54 -3.43
C LEU A 65 7.70 1.03 -3.23
N VAL A 66 6.78 0.67 -2.34
CA VAL A 66 6.43 -0.74 -2.09
C VAL A 66 5.78 -1.38 -3.33
N VAL A 67 4.94 -0.66 -4.05
CA VAL A 67 4.37 -1.13 -5.32
C VAL A 67 5.45 -1.26 -6.38
N GLU A 68 6.31 -0.26 -6.55
CA GLU A 68 7.45 -0.29 -7.48
C GLU A 68 8.36 -1.50 -7.24
N ALA A 69 8.64 -1.81 -5.96
CA ALA A 69 9.48 -2.94 -5.60
C ALA A 69 8.84 -4.31 -5.90
N ASN A 70 7.51 -4.44 -5.76
CA ASN A 70 6.83 -5.74 -5.90
C ASN A 70 6.21 -5.98 -7.27
N ARG A 71 5.75 -4.93 -7.94
CA ARG A 71 4.96 -5.01 -9.17
C ARG A 71 5.70 -5.69 -10.32
N PRO A 72 7.02 -5.51 -10.55
CA PRO A 72 7.73 -6.22 -11.62
C PRO A 72 7.58 -7.75 -11.54
N GLU A 73 7.49 -8.29 -10.32
CA GLU A 73 7.33 -9.72 -10.09
C GLU A 73 5.88 -10.17 -9.97
N SER A 74 5.03 -9.34 -9.35
CA SER A 74 3.64 -9.70 -9.05
C SER A 74 2.65 -9.30 -10.13
N GLY A 75 2.95 -8.23 -10.87
CA GLY A 75 2.02 -7.55 -11.76
C GLY A 75 0.88 -6.83 -11.02
N LEU A 76 0.92 -6.76 -9.68
CA LEU A 76 -0.17 -6.32 -8.82
C LEU A 76 0.25 -5.14 -7.94
N MET A 77 -0.74 -4.37 -7.51
CA MET A 77 -0.55 -3.26 -6.58
C MET A 77 -0.81 -3.75 -5.16
N ILE A 78 0.23 -4.21 -4.46
CA ILE A 78 0.10 -4.77 -3.11
C ILE A 78 -0.44 -3.76 -2.08
N SER A 79 -0.32 -2.46 -2.36
CA SER A 79 -0.94 -1.38 -1.58
C SER A 79 -2.48 -1.41 -1.58
N ALA A 80 -3.12 -2.20 -2.44
CA ALA A 80 -4.56 -2.47 -2.41
C ALA A 80 -5.03 -3.02 -1.05
N LEU A 81 -4.14 -3.66 -0.27
CA LEU A 81 -4.43 -4.18 1.05
C LEU A 81 -4.59 -3.08 2.12
N VAL A 82 -4.27 -1.81 1.80
CA VAL A 82 -4.29 -0.71 2.76
C VAL A 82 -5.55 0.13 2.61
N PHE A 83 -6.36 0.18 3.66
CA PHE A 83 -7.65 0.90 3.67
C PHE A 83 -7.77 1.88 4.86
N TYR A 84 -8.73 2.79 4.80
CA TYR A 84 -9.08 3.62 5.96
C TYR A 84 -10.01 2.87 6.90
N LEU A 85 -9.75 2.95 8.21
CA LEU A 85 -10.53 2.27 9.26
C LEU A 85 -12.04 2.52 9.17
N ASN A 86 -12.45 3.68 8.63
CA ASN A 86 -13.85 4.12 8.65
C ASN A 86 -14.59 3.97 7.31
N SER A 87 -13.90 3.63 6.20
CA SER A 87 -14.54 3.58 4.89
C SER A 87 -14.64 2.18 4.29
N ASN A 88 -13.86 1.21 4.79
CA ASN A 88 -13.72 -0.12 4.15
C ASN A 88 -13.51 -0.02 2.61
N GLU A 89 -12.88 1.07 2.18
CA GLU A 89 -12.58 1.42 0.79
C GLU A 89 -11.07 1.74 0.69
N ALA A 90 -10.45 1.42 -0.44
CA ALA A 90 -9.09 1.83 -0.72
C ALA A 90 -8.95 3.36 -0.68
N GLY A 91 -7.79 3.83 -0.22
CA GLY A 91 -7.54 5.27 -0.16
C GLY A 91 -7.41 5.92 -1.55
N PRO A 92 -7.66 7.24 -1.68
CA PRO A 92 -7.56 7.94 -2.96
C PRO A 92 -6.15 7.87 -3.56
N GLY A 93 -5.10 7.74 -2.73
CA GLY A 93 -3.73 7.54 -3.18
C GLY A 93 -3.52 6.24 -3.96
N PHE A 94 -4.24 5.16 -3.61
CA PHE A 94 -4.19 3.90 -4.37
C PHE A 94 -4.74 4.08 -5.78
N PHE A 95 -5.90 4.74 -5.91
CA PHE A 95 -6.48 5.02 -7.23
C PHE A 95 -5.66 6.01 -8.05
N GLY A 96 -5.10 7.03 -7.41
CA GLY A 96 -4.18 7.96 -8.08
C GLY A 96 -2.97 7.23 -8.65
N LEU A 97 -2.35 6.34 -7.87
CA LEU A 97 -1.25 5.51 -8.34
C LEU A 97 -1.66 4.57 -9.48
N ALA A 98 -2.83 3.94 -9.38
CA ALA A 98 -3.32 3.08 -10.46
C ALA A 98 -3.51 3.86 -11.77
N GLN A 99 -3.92 5.12 -11.70
CA GLN A 99 -4.05 6.01 -12.85
C GLN A 99 -2.69 6.42 -13.42
N GLU A 100 -1.73 6.77 -12.57
CA GLU A 100 -0.36 7.08 -12.98
C GLU A 100 0.33 5.89 -13.67
N LEU A 101 0.07 4.67 -13.21
CA LEU A 101 0.56 3.43 -13.81
C LEU A 101 -0.22 3.01 -15.08
N GLY A 102 -1.25 3.75 -15.47
CA GLY A 102 -2.12 3.41 -16.61
C GLY A 102 -2.99 2.16 -16.40
N LEU A 103 -3.13 1.69 -15.16
CA LEU A 103 -3.94 0.52 -14.80
C LEU A 103 -5.41 0.87 -14.63
N LEU A 104 -5.71 2.14 -14.33
CA LEU A 104 -7.06 2.66 -14.16
C LEU A 104 -7.24 3.94 -15.01
N PRO A 105 -8.38 4.14 -15.69
CA PRO A 105 -8.62 5.39 -16.40
C PRO A 105 -8.64 6.62 -15.48
N ALA A 106 -8.08 7.74 -15.94
CA ALA A 106 -8.06 9.01 -15.18
C ALA A 106 -9.45 9.49 -14.74
N LYS A 107 -10.49 9.19 -15.55
CA LYS A 107 -11.90 9.52 -15.28
C LYS A 107 -12.73 8.31 -14.87
N ALA A 108 -12.11 7.31 -14.24
CA ALA A 108 -12.80 6.10 -13.80
C ALA A 108 -13.96 6.44 -12.85
N SER A 109 -15.13 5.84 -13.10
CA SER A 109 -16.30 5.92 -12.25
C SER A 109 -16.05 5.26 -10.89
N ARG A 110 -16.95 5.50 -9.91
CA ARG A 110 -16.88 4.83 -8.61
C ARG A 110 -16.91 3.31 -8.76
N GLN A 111 -17.80 2.81 -9.62
CA GLN A 111 -17.92 1.38 -9.90
C GLN A 111 -16.62 0.80 -10.50
N GLN A 112 -16.01 1.49 -11.48
CA GLN A 112 -14.76 1.03 -12.07
C GLN A 112 -13.61 0.98 -11.05
N LYS A 113 -13.57 1.94 -10.12
CA LYS A 113 -12.60 1.96 -9.01
C LYS A 113 -12.81 0.76 -8.08
N GLU A 114 -14.05 0.49 -7.70
CA GLU A 114 -14.40 -0.63 -6.84
C GLU A 114 -14.08 -1.98 -7.49
N GLU A 115 -14.51 -2.18 -8.74
CA GLU A 115 -14.22 -3.40 -9.51
C GLU A 115 -12.70 -3.63 -9.66
N PHE A 116 -11.95 -2.58 -9.96
CA PHE A 116 -10.50 -2.65 -10.03
C PHE A 116 -9.89 -3.04 -8.67
N TRP A 117 -10.33 -2.42 -7.59
CA TRP A 117 -9.79 -2.71 -6.26
C TRP A 117 -10.09 -4.14 -5.81
N VAL A 118 -11.33 -4.62 -6.03
CA VAL A 118 -11.74 -5.99 -5.72
C VAL A 118 -10.94 -7.00 -6.55
N ASP A 119 -10.69 -6.75 -7.85
CA ASP A 119 -9.84 -7.62 -8.66
C ASP A 119 -8.39 -7.67 -8.14
N GLN A 120 -7.82 -6.52 -7.73
CA GLN A 120 -6.49 -6.49 -7.12
C GLN A 120 -6.43 -7.34 -5.85
N LEU A 121 -7.40 -7.19 -4.94
CA LEU A 121 -7.46 -7.98 -3.70
C LEU A 121 -7.55 -9.48 -3.99
N ARG A 122 -8.45 -9.90 -4.88
CA ARG A 122 -8.61 -11.30 -5.26
C ARG A 122 -7.31 -11.88 -5.83
N ARG A 123 -6.66 -11.17 -6.75
CA ARG A 123 -5.43 -11.65 -7.39
C ARG A 123 -4.25 -11.68 -6.42
N LEU A 124 -4.19 -10.76 -5.46
CA LEU A 124 -3.21 -10.79 -4.37
C LEU A 124 -3.43 -12.02 -3.49
N GLU A 125 -4.67 -12.31 -3.10
CA GLU A 125 -5.01 -13.53 -2.38
C GLU A 125 -4.60 -14.77 -3.19
N GLU A 126 -5.02 -14.91 -4.44
CA GLU A 126 -4.69 -16.05 -5.30
C GLU A 126 -3.18 -16.26 -5.45
N ARG A 127 -2.41 -15.17 -5.58
CA ARG A 127 -0.95 -15.23 -5.71
C ARG A 127 -0.28 -15.68 -4.42
N TYR A 128 -0.66 -15.09 -3.28
CA TYR A 128 0.07 -15.29 -2.02
C TYR A 128 -0.50 -16.41 -1.14
N SER A 129 -1.75 -16.84 -1.35
CA SER A 129 -2.35 -17.99 -0.65
C SER A 129 -1.86 -19.35 -1.13
N ARG A 130 -1.30 -19.43 -2.35
CA ARG A 130 -0.83 -20.68 -2.98
C ARG A 130 0.40 -21.32 -2.32
N PHE A 131 1.02 -20.69 -1.33
CA PHE A 131 2.15 -21.23 -0.58
C PHE A 131 1.72 -21.65 0.83
N ARG A 132 0.75 -22.57 0.92
CA ARG A 132 0.29 -23.19 2.17
C ARG A 132 0.84 -24.59 2.33
#